data_AF-A0A7V1IJI9-F1
#
_entry.id   AF-A0A7V1IJI9-F1
#
_cell.length_a   1.000
_cell.length_b   1.000
_cell.length_c   1.000
_cell.angle_alpha   90.00
_cell.angle_beta   90.00
_cell.angle_gamma   90.00
#
_symmetry.space_group_name_H-M   'P 1'
#
loop_
_entity.id
_entity.type
_entity.pdbx_description
1 polymer ?
#
loop_
_entity_poly.entity_id
_entity_poly.type
_entity_poly.pdbx_seq_one_letter_code
_entity_poly.pdbx_strand_id
1 'polypeptide(L)'
;MSAFISIEADHVQLDLNGFSILCSNVLTGQPCTGSPTGTDGIYVTGDQARIRNGSVRGIPRDGIKSTGQVYGTHVEDVRINDVGRYGILVESEAYVRTSTISGCGNSGIVVGRESVVVGNSVHGCGDTGFRIGLGSRVHDNVSTRNQGDGFFVQDSSLIRANTAYKNGNDGIRTLNYCTVQHNAVSDNGGFGMVLGVHSAYGENVITTNSQGTVSGGVDMSSNSCNGTTTCP
;
A
#
# COMPACT_ATOMS: atom_id res chain seq x y z
N MET A 1 5.81 22.36 8.65
CA MET A 1 6.38 21.23 7.86
C MET A 1 6.83 21.80 6.52
N SER A 2 7.89 21.26 5.92
CA SER A 2 8.29 21.65 4.56
C SER A 2 7.75 20.63 3.56
N ALA A 3 7.22 21.12 2.44
CA ALA A 3 6.84 20.31 1.28
C ALA A 3 7.22 21.04 -0.01
N PHE A 4 7.39 20.31 -1.12
CA PHE A 4 7.57 20.95 -2.44
C PHE A 4 6.26 21.57 -2.93
N ILE A 5 5.14 20.89 -2.68
CA ILE A 5 3.79 21.42 -2.91
C ILE A 5 2.97 21.23 -1.63
N SER A 6 2.32 22.30 -1.18
CA SER A 6 1.33 22.27 -0.11
C SER A 6 -0.06 22.53 -0.67
N ILE A 7 -1.00 21.64 -0.36
CA ILE A 7 -2.42 21.77 -0.68
C ILE A 7 -3.16 22.01 0.64
N GLU A 8 -3.47 23.27 0.92
CA GLU A 8 -4.08 23.68 2.19
C GLU A 8 -5.60 23.90 2.08
N ALA A 9 -6.11 24.14 0.87
CA ALA A 9 -7.53 24.34 0.63
C ALA A 9 -8.23 23.03 0.27
N ASP A 10 -9.51 22.94 0.60
CA ASP A 10 -10.36 21.80 0.28
C ASP A 10 -10.68 21.76 -1.22
N HIS A 11 -11.01 20.56 -1.72
CA HIS A 11 -11.47 20.31 -3.10
C HIS A 11 -10.47 20.76 -4.18
N VAL A 12 -9.19 20.88 -3.82
CA VAL A 12 -8.13 21.21 -4.78
C VAL A 12 -7.81 20.00 -5.64
N GLN A 13 -7.71 20.24 -6.96
CA GLN A 13 -7.19 19.26 -7.89
C GLN A 13 -5.79 19.68 -8.37
N LEU A 14 -4.81 18.85 -8.04
CA LEU A 14 -3.46 18.90 -8.59
C LEU A 14 -3.31 17.84 -9.67
N ASP A 15 -3.30 18.28 -10.93
CA ASP A 15 -2.94 17.45 -12.06
C ASP A 15 -1.48 17.72 -12.44
N LEU A 16 -0.63 16.71 -12.31
CA LEU A 16 0.76 16.82 -12.70
C LEU A 16 0.95 16.69 -14.22
N ASN A 17 -0.04 16.25 -15.00
CA ASN A 17 0.00 16.18 -16.47
C ASN A 17 1.32 15.62 -17.06
N GLY A 18 1.87 14.59 -16.43
CA GLY A 18 3.14 13.93 -16.80
C GLY A 18 4.39 14.51 -16.15
N PHE A 19 4.31 15.63 -15.44
CA PHE A 19 5.43 16.26 -14.75
C PHE A 19 5.90 15.47 -13.53
N SER A 20 7.16 15.70 -13.16
CA SER A 20 7.84 15.07 -12.03
C SER A 20 8.18 16.08 -10.94
N ILE A 21 7.83 15.77 -9.70
CA ILE A 21 8.39 16.41 -8.50
C ILE A 21 9.64 15.64 -8.11
N LEU A 22 10.78 16.31 -8.12
CA LEU A 22 12.09 15.72 -7.90
C LEU A 22 12.81 16.45 -6.78
N CYS A 23 13.35 15.71 -5.82
CA CYS A 23 14.41 16.24 -4.98
C CYS A 23 15.76 15.74 -5.50
N SER A 24 16.52 16.65 -6.09
CA SER A 24 17.88 16.42 -6.55
C SER A 24 18.81 17.36 -5.80
N ASN A 25 19.86 16.82 -5.17
CA ASN A 25 20.96 17.65 -4.75
C ASN A 25 21.70 18.10 -6.01
N VAL A 26 21.50 19.36 -6.42
CA VAL A 26 22.06 19.94 -7.65
C VAL A 26 23.59 19.83 -7.68
N LEU A 27 24.25 19.78 -6.52
CA LEU A 27 25.71 19.72 -6.42
C LEU A 27 26.28 18.30 -6.61
N THR A 28 25.54 17.27 -6.20
CA THR A 28 26.03 15.87 -6.26
C THR A 28 25.31 15.01 -7.28
N GLY A 29 24.20 15.50 -7.85
CA GLY A 29 23.29 14.73 -8.69
C GLY A 29 22.63 13.56 -7.95
N GLN A 30 22.81 13.45 -6.64
CA GLN A 30 22.24 12.38 -5.84
C GLN A 30 20.80 12.73 -5.43
N PRO A 31 19.89 11.74 -5.39
CA PRO A 31 18.59 11.91 -4.77
C PRO A 31 18.74 12.42 -3.34
N CYS A 32 17.78 13.20 -2.85
CA CYS A 32 17.79 13.67 -1.46
C CYS A 32 17.48 12.54 -0.44
N THR A 33 17.47 11.28 -0.85
CA THR A 33 17.05 10.13 -0.05
C THR A 33 17.93 9.91 1.18
N GLY A 34 17.32 9.45 2.28
CA GLY A 34 18.05 8.92 3.44
C GLY A 34 17.89 9.69 4.76
N SER A 35 17.16 10.81 4.78
CA SER A 35 16.88 11.54 6.04
C SER A 35 15.39 11.53 6.40
N PRO A 36 14.98 10.85 7.50
CA PRO A 36 13.57 10.78 7.91
C PRO A 36 12.98 12.13 8.38
N THR A 37 13.81 13.16 8.56
CA THR A 37 13.39 14.52 8.95
C THR A 37 13.19 15.46 7.75
N GLY A 38 13.16 14.92 6.53
CA GLY A 38 13.10 15.70 5.30
C GLY A 38 11.74 16.31 4.92
N THR A 39 11.78 17.03 3.80
CA THR A 39 10.65 17.64 3.08
C THR A 39 9.79 16.58 2.39
N ASP A 40 8.47 16.71 2.50
CA ASP A 40 7.50 15.86 1.81
C ASP A 40 7.35 16.31 0.33
N GLY A 41 7.00 15.40 -0.58
CA GLY A 41 6.80 15.74 -1.99
C GLY A 41 5.56 16.61 -2.16
N ILE A 42 4.40 16.03 -1.86
CA ILE A 42 3.12 16.73 -1.80
C ILE A 42 2.55 16.56 -0.40
N TYR A 43 2.22 17.67 0.24
CA TYR A 43 1.63 17.70 1.57
C TYR A 43 0.22 18.30 1.52
N VAL A 44 -0.75 17.59 2.09
CA VAL A 44 -2.17 17.90 2.00
C VAL A 44 -2.74 18.10 3.41
N THR A 45 -3.41 19.24 3.62
CA THR A 45 -4.20 19.52 4.83
C THR A 45 -5.64 19.90 4.53
N GLY A 46 -6.00 20.14 3.27
CA GLY A 46 -7.38 20.33 2.85
C GLY A 46 -8.08 19.02 2.52
N ASP A 47 -9.39 18.98 2.74
CA ASP A 47 -10.25 17.84 2.45
C ASP A 47 -10.46 17.63 0.95
N GLN A 48 -10.74 16.39 0.56
CA GLN A 48 -11.12 16.02 -0.82
C GLN A 48 -10.11 16.46 -1.91
N ALA A 49 -8.83 16.59 -1.55
CA ALA A 49 -7.78 16.88 -2.52
C ALA A 49 -7.64 15.74 -3.53
N ARG A 50 -7.38 16.08 -4.80
CA ARG A 50 -7.16 15.11 -5.87
C ARG A 50 -5.78 15.32 -6.48
N ILE A 51 -4.94 14.30 -6.46
CA ILE A 51 -3.58 14.33 -7.00
C ILE A 51 -3.46 13.27 -8.10
N ARG A 52 -3.05 13.66 -9.31
CA ARG A 52 -3.02 12.72 -10.43
C ARG A 52 -1.96 12.94 -11.50
N ASN A 53 -1.76 11.92 -12.32
CA ASN A 53 -1.03 11.94 -13.60
C ASN A 53 0.39 12.48 -13.52
N GLY A 54 1.26 11.93 -12.69
CA GLY A 54 2.65 12.39 -12.66
C GLY A 54 3.55 11.50 -11.84
N SER A 55 4.69 12.06 -11.43
CA SER A 55 5.63 11.31 -10.59
C SER A 55 6.21 12.12 -9.44
N VAL A 56 6.49 11.44 -8.34
CA VAL A 56 7.21 11.99 -7.18
C VAL A 56 8.42 11.11 -6.92
N ARG A 57 9.64 11.66 -6.99
CA ARG A 57 10.87 10.86 -6.89
C ARG A 57 12.00 11.51 -6.10
N GLY A 58 12.77 10.68 -5.38
CA GLY A 58 13.97 11.11 -4.68
C GLY A 58 13.69 11.93 -3.42
N ILE A 59 12.44 11.91 -2.93
CA ILE A 59 11.99 12.74 -1.81
C ILE A 59 12.58 12.20 -0.51
N PRO A 60 13.16 13.04 0.35
CA PRO A 60 13.84 12.59 1.56
C PRO A 60 12.89 11.94 2.58
N ARG A 61 11.60 12.27 2.57
CA ARG A 61 10.60 11.79 3.53
C ARG A 61 9.42 11.08 2.85
N ASP A 62 8.24 11.70 2.76
CA ASP A 62 7.03 11.06 2.24
C ASP A 62 6.73 11.59 0.83
N GLY A 63 6.37 10.71 -0.11
CA GLY A 63 6.06 11.11 -1.49
C GLY A 63 4.81 11.99 -1.56
N ILE A 64 3.67 11.41 -1.16
CA ILE A 64 2.40 12.13 -0.97
C ILE A 64 1.93 11.88 0.45
N LYS A 65 1.53 12.94 1.14
CA LYS A 65 1.09 12.85 2.52
C LYS A 65 -0.10 13.74 2.80
N SER A 66 -1.15 13.21 3.42
CA SER A 66 -2.16 13.99 4.11
C SER A 66 -2.06 13.78 5.63
N THR A 67 -2.33 14.80 6.42
CA THR A 67 -2.46 14.67 7.89
C THR A 67 -3.46 15.69 8.43
N GLY A 68 -3.88 15.53 9.69
CA GLY A 68 -4.69 16.53 10.39
C GLY A 68 -6.19 16.32 10.26
N GLN A 69 -6.63 15.06 10.25
CA GLN A 69 -8.03 14.68 10.04
C GLN A 69 -8.56 15.12 8.67
N VAL A 70 -7.75 14.93 7.63
CA VAL A 70 -8.18 15.07 6.24
C VAL A 70 -8.99 13.84 5.83
N TYR A 71 -10.04 14.04 5.05
CA TYR A 71 -10.88 12.98 4.52
C TYR A 71 -10.96 13.04 2.99
N GLY A 72 -11.14 11.89 2.37
CA GLY A 72 -11.48 11.84 0.95
C GLY A 72 -10.33 12.23 0.02
N THR A 73 -9.06 12.10 0.41
CA THR A 73 -7.96 12.38 -0.53
C THR A 73 -7.93 11.32 -1.64
N HIS A 74 -7.94 11.77 -2.90
CA HIS A 74 -7.80 10.92 -4.09
C HIS A 74 -6.38 10.99 -4.63
N VAL A 75 -5.76 9.83 -4.86
CA VAL A 75 -4.45 9.72 -5.51
C VAL A 75 -4.55 8.73 -6.65
N GLU A 76 -4.34 9.20 -7.88
CA GLU A 76 -4.67 8.44 -9.09
C GLU A 76 -3.57 8.53 -10.15
N ASP A 77 -3.21 7.41 -10.77
CA ASP A 77 -2.30 7.40 -11.92
C ASP A 77 -0.94 8.10 -11.63
N VAL A 78 -0.40 7.92 -10.42
CA VAL A 78 0.90 8.48 -10.02
C VAL A 78 2.00 7.42 -9.95
N ARG A 79 3.24 7.85 -10.19
CA ARG A 79 4.45 7.05 -10.00
C ARG A 79 5.29 7.60 -8.85
N ILE A 80 5.49 6.81 -7.80
CA ILE A 80 6.34 7.20 -6.67
C ILE A 80 7.55 6.28 -6.60
N ASN A 81 8.74 6.86 -6.53
CA ASN A 81 9.98 6.10 -6.58
C ASN A 81 11.06 6.71 -5.69
N ASP A 82 11.82 5.87 -5.00
CA ASP A 82 13.00 6.27 -4.21
C ASP A 82 12.64 7.38 -3.19
N VAL A 83 11.70 7.11 -2.28
CA VAL A 83 11.31 8.04 -1.22
C VAL A 83 11.72 7.54 0.15
N GLY A 84 12.12 8.44 1.05
CA GLY A 84 12.79 8.04 2.28
C GLY A 84 11.92 7.32 3.32
N ARG A 85 10.60 7.44 3.25
CA ARG A 85 9.69 6.78 4.20
C ARG A 85 8.45 6.19 3.52
N TYR A 86 7.37 6.95 3.35
CA TYR A 86 6.15 6.44 2.73
C TYR A 86 6.00 6.90 1.29
N GLY A 87 5.56 6.00 0.40
CA GLY A 87 5.16 6.39 -0.95
C GLY A 87 3.95 7.33 -0.91
N ILE A 88 2.83 6.78 -0.48
CA ILE A 88 1.57 7.47 -0.24
C ILE A 88 1.18 7.24 1.22
N LEU A 89 0.97 8.30 1.99
CA LEU A 89 0.37 8.26 3.32
C LEU A 89 -0.86 9.18 3.30
N VAL A 90 -2.04 8.60 3.16
CA VAL A 90 -3.29 9.36 3.19
C VAL A 90 -4.18 8.92 4.35
N GLU A 91 -5.04 9.83 4.79
CA GLU A 91 -5.91 9.64 5.95
C GLU A 91 -7.17 8.84 5.53
N SER A 92 -8.29 9.06 6.22
CA SER A 92 -9.49 8.22 6.09
C SER A 92 -10.30 8.53 4.83
N GLU A 93 -11.16 7.60 4.44
CA GLU A 93 -12.05 7.72 3.27
C GLU A 93 -11.29 7.98 1.96
N ALA A 94 -10.01 7.60 1.91
CA ALA A 94 -9.15 7.86 0.77
C ALA A 94 -9.47 6.94 -0.41
N TYR A 95 -9.13 7.41 -1.61
CA TYR A 95 -9.25 6.65 -2.84
C TYR A 95 -7.91 6.63 -3.58
N VAL A 96 -7.19 5.51 -3.51
CA VAL A 96 -5.87 5.36 -4.12
C VAL A 96 -5.95 4.35 -5.25
N ARG A 97 -5.69 4.76 -6.49
CA ARG A 97 -5.81 3.87 -7.64
C ARG A 97 -4.75 4.01 -8.73
N THR A 98 -4.57 2.91 -9.46
CA THR A 98 -3.77 2.82 -10.69
C THR A 98 -2.35 3.39 -10.55
N SER A 99 -1.80 3.35 -9.35
CA SER A 99 -0.52 3.99 -9.03
C SER A 99 0.60 2.95 -8.92
N THR A 100 1.82 3.36 -9.27
CA THR A 100 3.02 2.51 -9.13
C THR A 100 3.96 3.12 -8.09
N ILE A 101 4.25 2.38 -7.03
CA ILE A 101 5.07 2.82 -5.92
C ILE A 101 6.27 1.87 -5.76
N SER A 102 7.46 2.42 -5.60
CA SER A 102 8.68 1.63 -5.48
C SER A 102 9.77 2.29 -4.63
N GLY A 103 10.67 1.49 -4.06
CA GLY A 103 11.88 2.00 -3.39
C GLY A 103 11.58 2.93 -2.21
N CYS A 104 10.51 2.66 -1.46
CA CYS A 104 10.18 3.44 -0.27
C CYS A 104 10.97 2.92 0.94
N GLY A 105 11.50 3.81 1.78
CA GLY A 105 12.25 3.40 2.97
C GLY A 105 11.44 2.65 4.03
N ASN A 106 10.11 2.82 4.03
CA ASN A 106 9.19 2.07 4.89
C ASN A 106 8.08 1.42 4.04
N SER A 107 6.85 1.94 4.05
CA SER A 107 5.71 1.32 3.37
C SER A 107 5.38 2.02 2.06
N GLY A 108 4.84 1.30 1.09
CA GLY A 108 4.47 1.87 -0.20
C GLY A 108 3.20 2.73 -0.12
N ILE A 109 2.07 2.10 0.17
CA ILE A 109 0.78 2.79 0.37
C ILE A 109 0.30 2.60 1.80
N VAL A 110 -0.01 3.70 2.47
CA VAL A 110 -0.65 3.75 3.78
C VAL A 110 -1.92 4.57 3.64
N VAL A 111 -3.08 3.98 3.98
CA VAL A 111 -4.37 4.68 3.98
C VAL A 111 -5.05 4.54 5.34
N GLY A 112 -5.87 5.51 5.70
CA GLY A 112 -6.73 5.47 6.89
C GLY A 112 -7.89 4.50 6.76
N ARG A 113 -8.88 4.63 7.65
CA ARG A 113 -10.09 3.80 7.66
C ARG A 113 -10.98 4.08 6.44
N GLU A 114 -11.87 3.14 6.14
CA GLU A 114 -12.97 3.27 5.17
C GLU A 114 -12.49 3.70 3.78
N SER A 115 -11.27 3.30 3.42
CA SER A 115 -10.62 3.70 2.18
C SER A 115 -10.81 2.64 1.10
N VAL A 116 -10.60 3.03 -0.16
CA VAL A 116 -10.55 2.10 -1.29
C VAL A 116 -9.17 2.18 -1.95
N VAL A 117 -8.53 1.02 -2.06
CA VAL A 117 -7.20 0.88 -2.67
C VAL A 117 -7.32 -0.13 -3.81
N VAL A 118 -7.17 0.33 -5.04
CA VAL A 118 -7.47 -0.48 -6.22
C VAL A 118 -6.48 -0.33 -7.38
N GLY A 119 -6.08 -1.44 -8.00
CA GLY A 119 -5.32 -1.39 -9.25
C GLY A 119 -3.89 -0.88 -9.09
N ASN A 120 -3.32 -0.90 -7.89
CA ASN A 120 -1.99 -0.35 -7.62
C ASN A 120 -0.90 -1.43 -7.66
N SER A 121 0.33 -1.01 -7.95
CA SER A 121 1.52 -1.86 -7.86
C SER A 121 2.51 -1.27 -6.87
N VAL A 122 2.84 -2.02 -5.81
CA VAL A 122 3.85 -1.64 -4.82
C VAL A 122 4.98 -2.67 -4.80
N HIS A 123 6.22 -2.21 -4.89
CA HIS A 123 7.36 -3.13 -4.80
C HIS A 123 8.65 -2.55 -4.23
N GLY A 124 9.49 -3.40 -3.64
CA GLY A 124 10.83 -2.99 -3.19
C GLY A 124 10.80 -1.97 -2.06
N CYS A 125 9.78 -1.98 -1.21
CA CYS A 125 9.70 -1.10 -0.04
C CYS A 125 10.36 -1.76 1.19
N GLY A 126 10.88 -0.92 2.10
CA GLY A 126 11.65 -1.35 3.28
C GLY A 126 10.85 -2.03 4.39
N ASP A 127 9.52 -1.99 4.32
CA ASP A 127 8.59 -2.67 5.22
C ASP A 127 7.40 -3.23 4.43
N THR A 128 6.19 -2.75 4.66
CA THR A 128 4.94 -3.32 4.14
C THR A 128 4.60 -2.71 2.77
N GLY A 129 4.13 -3.52 1.82
CA GLY A 129 3.65 -2.97 0.55
C GLY A 129 2.44 -2.05 0.74
N PHE A 130 1.37 -2.63 1.29
CA PHE A 130 0.10 -1.94 1.55
C PHE A 130 -0.28 -2.01 3.03
N ARG A 131 -0.36 -0.87 3.72
CA ARG A 131 -0.86 -0.76 5.10
C ARG A 131 -2.22 -0.07 5.09
N ILE A 132 -3.27 -0.83 5.35
CA ILE A 132 -4.65 -0.42 5.10
C ILE A 132 -5.41 -0.31 6.41
N GLY A 133 -6.07 0.83 6.63
CA GLY A 133 -6.91 1.06 7.79
C GLY A 133 -8.23 0.27 7.78
N LEU A 134 -8.90 0.27 8.92
CA LEU A 134 -10.13 -0.49 9.21
C LEU A 134 -11.27 -0.22 8.22
N GLY A 135 -12.09 -1.22 7.93
CA GLY A 135 -13.32 -1.05 7.14
C GLY A 135 -13.07 -0.76 5.65
N SER A 136 -11.86 -1.05 5.16
CA SER A 136 -11.44 -0.67 3.81
C SER A 136 -11.73 -1.75 2.77
N ARG A 137 -11.68 -1.37 1.49
CA ARG A 137 -11.75 -2.27 0.34
C ARG A 137 -10.43 -2.26 -0.41
N VAL A 138 -9.82 -3.44 -0.53
CA VAL A 138 -8.50 -3.61 -1.15
C VAL A 138 -8.64 -4.62 -2.26
N HIS A 139 -8.55 -4.18 -3.52
CA HIS A 139 -8.70 -5.12 -4.62
C HIS A 139 -7.91 -4.82 -5.88
N ASP A 140 -7.60 -5.86 -6.65
CA ASP A 140 -6.86 -5.75 -7.92
C ASP A 140 -5.47 -5.10 -7.75
N ASN A 141 -4.83 -5.24 -6.58
CA ASN A 141 -3.50 -4.70 -6.32
C ASN A 141 -2.41 -5.78 -6.41
N VAL A 142 -1.18 -5.34 -6.66
CA VAL A 142 0.01 -6.19 -6.73
C VAL A 142 1.05 -5.70 -5.73
N SER A 143 1.44 -6.57 -4.78
CA SER A 143 2.48 -6.30 -3.79
C SER A 143 3.63 -7.29 -3.93
N THR A 144 4.83 -6.79 -4.27
CA THR A 144 5.98 -7.68 -4.51
C THR A 144 7.31 -7.21 -3.95
N ARG A 145 8.16 -8.13 -3.49
CA ARG A 145 9.54 -7.82 -3.07
C ARG A 145 9.64 -6.72 -2.01
N ASN A 146 8.63 -6.58 -1.16
CA ASN A 146 8.73 -5.72 0.02
C ASN A 146 9.40 -6.50 1.15
N GLN A 147 10.14 -5.84 2.03
CA GLN A 147 10.88 -6.52 3.10
C GLN A 147 9.97 -7.10 4.19
N GLY A 148 8.80 -6.49 4.40
CA GLY A 148 7.77 -6.92 5.34
C GLY A 148 6.63 -7.68 4.66
N ASP A 149 5.40 -7.43 5.12
CA ASP A 149 4.20 -8.06 4.57
C ASP A 149 3.85 -7.48 3.19
N GLY A 150 3.24 -8.30 2.32
CA GLY A 150 2.67 -7.79 1.07
C GLY A 150 1.53 -6.82 1.34
N PHE A 151 0.56 -7.27 2.16
CA PHE A 151 -0.59 -6.51 2.60
C PHE A 151 -0.75 -6.66 4.12
N PHE A 152 -0.86 -5.54 4.84
CA PHE A 152 -1.28 -5.48 6.23
C PHE A 152 -2.60 -4.72 6.31
N VAL A 153 -3.68 -5.42 6.65
CA VAL A 153 -5.05 -4.87 6.59
C VAL A 153 -5.73 -4.97 7.95
N GLN A 154 -6.26 -3.84 8.44
CA GLN A 154 -6.97 -3.78 9.72
C GLN A 154 -8.40 -4.35 9.66
N ASP A 155 -9.08 -4.36 10.81
CA ASP A 155 -10.34 -5.10 10.99
C ASP A 155 -11.43 -4.75 9.98
N SER A 156 -12.39 -5.67 9.82
CA SER A 156 -13.64 -5.45 9.08
C SER A 156 -13.46 -5.03 7.62
N SER A 157 -12.34 -5.44 7.01
CA SER A 157 -11.99 -5.06 5.64
C SER A 157 -12.29 -6.19 4.63
N LEU A 158 -12.47 -5.80 3.37
CA LEU A 158 -12.58 -6.71 2.24
C LEU A 158 -11.29 -6.70 1.42
N ILE A 159 -10.64 -7.86 1.31
CA ILE A 159 -9.42 -8.06 0.53
C ILE A 159 -9.74 -9.04 -0.60
N ARG A 160 -9.77 -8.57 -1.86
CA ARG A 160 -10.04 -9.47 -2.99
C ARG A 160 -9.17 -9.26 -4.23
N ALA A 161 -8.98 -10.30 -5.02
CA ALA A 161 -8.33 -10.18 -6.34
C ALA A 161 -6.94 -9.53 -6.29
N ASN A 162 -6.21 -9.66 -5.17
CA ASN A 162 -4.87 -9.12 -5.05
C ASN A 162 -3.81 -10.20 -5.33
N THR A 163 -2.62 -9.75 -5.72
CA THR A 163 -1.43 -10.60 -5.85
C THR A 163 -0.40 -10.20 -4.81
N ALA A 164 0.02 -11.14 -3.95
CA ALA A 164 1.12 -10.96 -3.00
C ALA A 164 2.24 -11.95 -3.32
N TYR A 165 3.39 -11.44 -3.78
CA TYR A 165 4.46 -12.28 -4.33
C TYR A 165 5.85 -11.87 -3.87
N LYS A 166 6.63 -12.82 -3.33
CA LYS A 166 8.03 -12.58 -2.90
C LYS A 166 8.21 -11.45 -1.89
N ASN A 167 7.27 -11.28 -0.97
CA ASN A 167 7.48 -10.38 0.17
C ASN A 167 8.27 -11.09 1.26
N GLY A 168 9.04 -10.35 2.06
CA GLY A 168 9.96 -10.89 3.05
C GLY A 168 9.26 -11.52 4.25
N ASN A 169 8.00 -11.16 4.51
CA ASN A 169 7.17 -11.73 5.56
C ASN A 169 5.89 -12.36 4.97
N ASP A 170 4.71 -12.12 5.53
CA ASP A 170 3.48 -12.76 5.06
C ASP A 170 3.01 -12.15 3.74
N GLY A 171 2.32 -12.94 2.91
CA GLY A 171 1.68 -12.40 1.71
C GLY A 171 0.57 -11.42 2.05
N ILE A 172 -0.41 -11.89 2.84
CA ILE A 172 -1.52 -11.09 3.35
C ILE A 172 -1.66 -11.32 4.85
N ARG A 173 -1.53 -10.26 5.64
CA ARG A 173 -1.81 -10.26 7.07
C ARG A 173 -3.04 -9.40 7.34
N THR A 174 -4.03 -9.97 8.00
CA THR A 174 -5.21 -9.22 8.45
C THR A 174 -5.33 -9.23 9.96
N LEU A 175 -6.02 -8.22 10.49
CA LEU A 175 -6.59 -8.31 11.82
C LEU A 175 -7.94 -9.06 11.75
N ASN A 176 -8.92 -8.66 12.55
CA ASN A 176 -10.14 -9.42 12.82
C ASN A 176 -11.27 -9.11 11.82
N TYR A 177 -12.27 -10.00 11.75
CA TYR A 177 -13.50 -9.79 10.97
C TYR A 177 -13.29 -9.45 9.48
N CYS A 178 -12.16 -9.86 8.90
CA CYS A 178 -11.85 -9.59 7.50
C CYS A 178 -12.40 -10.67 6.58
N THR A 179 -12.70 -10.31 5.33
CA THR A 179 -13.01 -11.27 4.26
C THR A 179 -11.89 -11.26 3.22
N VAL A 180 -11.26 -12.40 3.00
CA VAL A 180 -10.10 -12.56 2.10
C VAL A 180 -10.40 -13.55 0.99
N GLN A 181 -10.67 -13.07 -0.22
CA GLN A 181 -11.13 -13.94 -1.32
C GLN A 181 -10.47 -13.68 -2.65
N HIS A 182 -10.37 -14.67 -3.53
CA HIS A 182 -9.86 -14.47 -4.90
C HIS A 182 -8.42 -13.95 -5.00
N ASN A 183 -7.57 -14.17 -3.99
CA ASN A 183 -6.19 -13.67 -4.01
C ASN A 183 -5.21 -14.74 -4.51
N ALA A 184 -4.14 -14.29 -5.17
CA ALA A 184 -3.00 -15.11 -5.54
C ALA A 184 -1.80 -14.77 -4.64
N VAL A 185 -1.37 -15.72 -3.82
CA VAL A 185 -0.38 -15.50 -2.78
C VAL A 185 0.73 -16.54 -2.83
N SER A 186 1.95 -16.13 -3.18
CA SER A 186 3.05 -17.07 -3.37
C SER A 186 4.45 -16.56 -3.09
N ASP A 187 5.37 -17.49 -2.83
CA ASP A 187 6.80 -17.24 -2.63
C ASP A 187 7.11 -16.20 -1.52
N ASN A 188 6.24 -16.02 -0.53
CA ASN A 188 6.49 -15.09 0.58
C ASN A 188 7.34 -15.76 1.69
N GLY A 189 8.11 -14.96 2.43
CA GLY A 189 9.02 -15.42 3.48
C GLY A 189 8.33 -15.91 4.76
N GLY A 190 7.06 -15.54 4.94
CA GLY A 190 6.17 -15.97 6.03
C GLY A 190 5.15 -17.00 5.58
N PHE A 191 3.95 -16.93 6.16
CA PHE A 191 2.78 -17.64 5.64
C PHE A 191 2.26 -16.94 4.39
N GLY A 192 1.48 -17.66 3.58
CA GLY A 192 0.68 -16.99 2.54
C GLY A 192 -0.29 -16.00 3.18
N MET A 193 -1.10 -16.48 4.13
CA MET A 193 -2.06 -15.64 4.84
C MET A 193 -1.95 -15.82 6.36
N VAL A 194 -1.93 -14.71 7.10
CA VAL A 194 -2.12 -14.69 8.55
C VAL A 194 -3.40 -13.91 8.84
N LEU A 195 -4.40 -14.60 9.36
CA LEU A 195 -5.75 -14.07 9.50
C LEU A 195 -6.12 -13.97 10.98
N GLY A 196 -6.57 -12.78 11.40
CA GLY A 196 -7.08 -12.55 12.73
C GLY A 196 -8.38 -13.30 13.04
N VAL A 197 -8.88 -13.11 14.25
CA VAL A 197 -10.06 -13.83 14.76
C VAL A 197 -11.31 -13.42 13.98
N HIS A 198 -12.20 -14.39 13.74
CA HIS A 198 -13.44 -14.20 12.97
C HIS A 198 -13.24 -13.72 11.53
N SER A 199 -12.01 -13.74 11.01
CA SER A 199 -11.77 -13.53 9.59
C SER A 199 -12.10 -14.81 8.82
N ALA A 200 -12.53 -14.64 7.58
CA ALA A 200 -12.92 -15.74 6.69
C ALA A 200 -12.18 -15.62 5.37
N TYR A 201 -11.85 -16.76 4.76
CA TYR A 201 -11.16 -16.79 3.48
C TYR A 201 -11.68 -17.88 2.56
N GLY A 202 -11.71 -17.62 1.26
CA GLY A 202 -12.19 -18.57 0.26
C GLY A 202 -11.71 -18.23 -1.14
N GLU A 203 -11.67 -19.20 -2.04
CA GLU A 203 -11.35 -18.95 -3.46
C GLU A 203 -9.95 -18.35 -3.68
N ASN A 204 -8.98 -18.65 -2.82
CA ASN A 204 -7.60 -18.16 -2.95
C ASN A 204 -6.66 -19.22 -3.52
N VAL A 205 -5.64 -18.78 -4.26
CA VAL A 205 -4.51 -19.64 -4.68
C VAL A 205 -3.30 -19.28 -3.84
N ILE A 206 -2.87 -20.21 -2.98
CA ILE A 206 -1.83 -19.99 -1.98
C ILE A 206 -0.75 -21.05 -2.13
N THR A 207 0.45 -20.67 -2.55
CA THR A 207 1.48 -21.66 -2.91
C THR A 207 2.88 -21.22 -2.50
N THR A 208 3.73 -22.16 -2.11
CA THR A 208 5.18 -21.94 -1.99
C THR A 208 5.58 -20.82 -1.01
N ASN A 209 4.77 -20.58 0.03
CA ASN A 209 5.13 -19.64 1.11
C ASN A 209 5.94 -20.39 2.19
N SER A 210 6.94 -19.73 2.76
CA SER A 210 8.02 -20.41 3.50
C SER A 210 7.59 -21.01 4.84
N GLN A 211 6.56 -20.46 5.50
CA GLN A 211 6.07 -20.97 6.79
C GLN A 211 4.78 -21.78 6.68
N GLY A 212 4.09 -21.72 5.54
CA GLY A 212 2.84 -22.43 5.30
C GLY A 212 1.85 -21.63 4.46
N THR A 213 0.69 -22.20 4.19
CA THR A 213 -0.36 -21.55 3.39
C THR A 213 -1.12 -20.51 4.20
N VAL A 214 -1.76 -20.93 5.29
CA VAL A 214 -2.66 -20.09 6.07
C VAL A 214 -2.38 -20.30 7.56
N SER A 215 -2.51 -19.25 8.36
CA SER A 215 -2.53 -19.32 9.82
C SER A 215 -3.73 -18.51 10.32
N GLY A 216 -4.69 -19.18 10.96
CA GLY A 216 -5.92 -18.56 11.47
C GLY A 216 -7.04 -18.43 10.43
N GLY A 217 -8.11 -17.72 10.81
CA GLY A 217 -9.31 -17.55 9.99
C GLY A 217 -10.17 -18.81 9.82
N VAL A 218 -11.29 -18.65 9.12
CA VAL A 218 -12.24 -19.73 8.79
C VAL A 218 -12.20 -19.98 7.28
N ASP A 219 -11.92 -21.22 6.87
CA ASP A 219 -11.97 -21.64 5.48
C ASP A 219 -13.43 -21.73 5.00
N MET A 220 -13.78 -20.88 4.04
CA MET A 220 -15.09 -20.82 3.38
C MET A 220 -15.14 -21.65 2.10
N SER A 221 -14.16 -22.53 1.88
CA SER A 221 -13.97 -23.44 0.74
C SER A 221 -13.34 -22.83 -0.53
N SER A 222 -13.05 -23.72 -1.48
CA SER A 222 -12.54 -23.42 -2.82
C SER A 222 -11.15 -22.78 -2.88
N ASN A 223 -10.35 -22.93 -1.82
CA ASN A 223 -8.95 -22.54 -1.83
C ASN A 223 -8.09 -23.60 -2.55
N SER A 224 -6.97 -23.19 -3.15
CA SER A 224 -5.92 -24.06 -3.68
C SER A 224 -4.63 -23.79 -2.92
N CYS A 225 -4.29 -24.66 -1.98
CA CYS A 225 -3.19 -24.54 -1.04
C CYS A 225 -2.09 -25.56 -1.34
N ASN A 226 -0.98 -25.13 -1.94
CA ASN A 226 0.10 -26.04 -2.39
C ASN A 226 -0.40 -27.23 -3.24
N GLY A 227 -1.43 -27.02 -4.05
CA GLY A 227 -2.04 -28.05 -4.90
C GLY A 227 -3.13 -28.90 -4.23
N THR A 228 -3.50 -28.62 -2.97
CA THR A 228 -4.65 -29.26 -2.29
C THR A 228 -5.81 -28.28 -2.14
N THR A 229 -7.03 -28.78 -1.92
CA THR A 229 -8.22 -27.95 -1.73
C THR A 229 -8.48 -27.55 -0.28
N THR A 230 -7.61 -27.97 0.63
CA THR A 230 -7.72 -27.72 2.08
C THR A 230 -6.41 -27.13 2.54
N CYS A 231 -6.47 -25.96 3.15
CA CYS A 231 -5.31 -25.26 3.64
C CYS A 231 -4.97 -25.74 5.05
N PRO A 232 -3.75 -26.28 5.28
CA PRO A 232 -3.24 -26.53 6.63
C PRO A 232 -3.01 -25.23 7.40
#